data_AF-A0A2V6AIR8-F1
#
_entry.id   AF-A0A2V6AIR8-F1
#
_cell.length_a   1.000
_cell.length_b   1.000
_cell.length_c   1.000
_cell.angle_alpha   90.00
_cell.angle_beta   90.00
_cell.angle_gamma   90.00
#
_symmetry.space_group_name_H-M   'P 1'
#
loop_
_entity.id
_entity.type
_entity.pdbx_description
1 polymer ?
#
loop_
_entity_poly.entity_id
_entity_poly.type
_entity_poly.pdbx_seq_one_letter_code
_entity_poly.pdbx_strand_id
1 'polypeptide(L)' 'MNLAGVIVGWSSNASGAIHAAQWDNYTSTPQDLGTLPGGTDSYARSINASGQIVGYATVP' A
#
# COMPACT_ATOMS: atom_id res chain seq x y z
N MET A 1 -1.09 9.60 5.86
CA MET A 1 -1.24 8.95 7.18
C MET A 1 -2.61 9.29 7.75
N ASN A 2 -3.20 8.43 8.57
CA ASN A 2 -4.47 8.73 9.26
C ASN A 2 -4.24 9.15 10.73
N LEU A 3 -5.33 9.40 11.47
CA LEU A 3 -5.30 9.86 12.87
C LEU A 3 -4.70 8.82 13.84
N ALA A 4 -4.73 7.54 13.48
CA ALA A 4 -4.12 6.46 14.27
C ALA A 4 -2.61 6.31 14.03
N GLY A 5 -2.02 7.13 13.16
CA GLY A 5 -0.59 7.05 12.81
C GLY A 5 -0.28 6.05 11.69
N VAL A 6 -1.30 5.38 11.12
CA VAL A 6 -1.11 4.45 10.01
C VAL A 6 -0.76 5.23 8.75
N ILE A 7 0.29 4.80 8.06
CA ILE A 7 0.81 5.39 6.83
C ILE A 7 0.56 4.42 5.68
N VAL A 8 0.23 4.95 4.50
CA VAL A 8 0.07 4.16 3.28
C VAL A 8 0.89 4.76 2.15
N GLY A 9 1.30 3.91 1.22
CA GLY A 9 2.11 4.26 0.06
C GLY A 9 2.36 3.03 -0.79
N TRP A 10 3.57 2.94 -1.35
CA TRP A 10 3.99 1.79 -2.14
C TRP A 10 5.47 1.49 -1.90
N SER A 11 5.85 0.24 -2.13
CA SER A 11 7.22 -0.26 -2.06
C SER A 11 7.52 -1.11 -3.29
N SER A 12 8.77 -1.09 -3.74
CA SER A 12 9.26 -2.04 -4.75
C SER A 12 9.70 -3.33 -4.08
N ASN A 13 9.32 -4.47 -4.65
CA ASN A 13 9.84 -5.78 -4.22
C ASN A 13 11.15 -6.14 -4.95
N ALA A 14 11.71 -7.31 -4.67
CA ALA A 14 12.98 -7.76 -5.25
C ALA A 14 12.94 -7.95 -6.78
N SER A 15 11.76 -8.13 -7.39
CA SER A 15 11.61 -8.20 -8.85
C SER A 15 11.34 -6.84 -9.50
N GLY A 16 11.29 -5.76 -8.71
CA GLY A 16 11.01 -4.40 -9.18
C GLY A 16 9.53 -4.09 -9.36
N ALA A 17 8.62 -5.02 -9.05
CA ALA A 17 7.17 -4.75 -9.09
C ALA A 17 6.79 -3.83 -7.92
N ILE A 18 5.84 -2.93 -8.17
CA ILE A 18 5.41 -1.95 -7.17
C ILE A 18 4.16 -2.48 -6.48
N HIS A 19 4.23 -2.64 -5.16
CA HIS A 19 3.10 -3.06 -4.35
C HIS A 19 2.66 -1.94 -3.41
N ALA A 20 1.36 -1.80 -3.22
CA ALA A 20 0.76 -1.00 -2.18
C ALA A 20 1.26 -1.50 -0.82
N ALA A 21 1.61 -0.57 0.06
CA ALA A 21 2.17 -0.89 1.36
C ALA A 21 1.52 -0.06 2.47
N GLN A 22 1.45 -0.66 3.66
CA GLN A 22 1.01 -0.03 4.91
C GLN A 22 2.14 -0.04 5.93
N TRP A 23 2.22 1.00 6.75
CA TRP A 23 3.02 1.01 7.97
C TRP A 23 2.12 1.36 9.15
N ASP A 24 2.14 0.55 10.20
CA ASP A 24 1.33 0.80 11.40
C ASP A 24 1.77 2.10 12.11
N ASN A 25 3.04 2.48 11.96
CA ASN A 25 3.61 3.77 12.35
C ASN A 25 4.93 4.05 11.60
N TYR A 26 5.52 5.22 11.80
CA TYR A 26 6.72 5.69 11.07
C TYR A 26 8.01 4.90 11.35
N THR A 27 8.04 4.02 12.35
CA THR A 27 9.19 3.15 12.64
C THR A 27 8.93 1.68 12.29
N SER A 28 7.73 1.34 11.84
CA SER A 28 7.35 -0.03 11.51
C SER A 28 7.99 -0.47 10.19
N THR A 29 8.11 -1.79 10.00
CA THR A 29 8.40 -2.36 8.69
C THR A 29 7.16 -2.25 7.78
N PRO A 30 7.31 -2.03 6.46
CA PRO A 30 6.18 -2.04 5.55
C PRO A 30 5.52 -3.41 5.54
N GLN A 31 4.19 -3.41 5.64
CA GLN A 31 3.34 -4.55 5.32
C GLN A 31 2.94 -4.45 3.85
N ASP A 32 3.24 -5.50 3.09
CA ASP A 32 2.84 -5.63 1.70
C ASP A 32 1.34 -5.92 1.59
N LEU A 33 0.60 -5.11 0.83
CA LEU A 33 -0.83 -5.29 0.57
C LEU A 33 -1.09 -6.09 -0.71
N GLY A 34 -0.04 -6.41 -1.48
CA GLY A 34 -0.09 -7.20 -2.69
C GLY A 34 -0.72 -6.48 -3.88
N THR A 35 -0.96 -7.23 -4.95
CA THR A 35 -1.67 -6.78 -6.16
C THR A 35 -3.08 -7.38 -6.22
N LEU A 36 -3.92 -6.82 -7.08
CA LEU A 36 -5.20 -7.46 -7.40
C LEU A 36 -4.96 -8.74 -8.23
N PRO A 37 -5.90 -9.71 -8.20
CA PRO A 37 -5.76 -10.94 -8.99
C PRO A 37 -5.47 -10.65 -10.47
N GLY A 38 -4.37 -11.22 -10.98
CA GLY A 38 -3.90 -11.02 -12.35
C GLY A 38 -3.16 -9.70 -12.62
N GLY A 39 -3.08 -8.78 -11.64
CA GLY A 39 -2.40 -7.50 -11.76
C GLY A 39 -0.91 -7.54 -11.44
N THR A 40 -0.16 -6.58 -12.00
CA THR A 40 1.30 -6.51 -11.88
C THR A 40 1.79 -5.48 -10.87
N ASP A 41 1.05 -4.38 -10.70
CA ASP A 41 1.40 -3.31 -9.77
C ASP A 41 0.18 -2.85 -8.98
N SER A 42 0.40 -2.31 -7.78
CA SER A 42 -0.60 -1.63 -6.96
C SER A 42 -0.02 -0.43 -6.20
N TYR A 43 -0.85 0.59 -5.98
CA TYR A 43 -0.46 1.84 -5.35
C TYR A 43 -1.52 2.28 -4.35
N ALA A 44 -1.17 2.41 -3.07
CA ALA A 44 -2.03 3.09 -2.10
C ALA A 44 -1.81 4.61 -2.16
N ARG A 45 -2.87 5.38 -2.37
CA ARG A 45 -2.81 6.85 -2.51
C ARG A 45 -3.36 7.62 -1.34
N SER A 46 -4.30 7.04 -0.60
CA SER A 46 -4.85 7.69 0.59
C SER A 46 -5.40 6.66 1.57
N ILE A 47 -5.50 7.09 2.83
CA ILE A 47 -6.09 6.35 3.93
C ILE A 47 -6.98 7.30 4.74
N ASN A 48 -8.19 6.87 5.08
CA ASN A 48 -9.09 7.66 5.93
C ASN A 48 -8.94 7.31 7.42
N ALA A 49 -9.66 8.04 8.29
CA ALA A 49 -9.61 7.84 9.74
C ALA A 49 -10.07 6.44 10.18
N SER A 50 -10.94 5.78 9.41
CA SER A 50 -11.42 4.42 9.66
C SER A 50 -10.47 3.33 9.17
N GLY A 51 -9.30 3.70 8.61
CA GLY A 51 -8.32 2.74 8.11
C GLY A 51 -8.61 2.20 6.71
N GLN A 52 -9.57 2.78 5.98
CA GLN A 52 -9.85 2.38 4.61
C GLN A 52 -8.83 3.00 3.67
N ILE A 53 -8.23 2.16 2.82
CA ILE A 53 -7.17 2.53 1.90
C ILE A 53 -7.77 2.61 0.49
N VAL A 54 -7.46 3.68 -0.23
CA VAL A 54 -7.82 3.86 -1.65
C VAL A 54 -6.57 4.01 -2.51
N GLY A 55 -6.67 3.56 -3.75
CA GLY A 55 -5.54 3.42 -4.65
C GLY A 55 -5.94 2.95 -6.03
N TYR A 56 -4.96 2.52 -6.81
CA TYR A 56 -5.18 1.90 -8.11
C TYR A 56 -4.20 0.75 -8.31
N ALA A 57 -4.51 -0.13 -9.26
CA ALA A 57 -3.67 -1.24 -9.66
C ALA A 57 -3.61 -1.34 -11.18
N THR A 58 -2.51 -1.88 -11.68
CA THR A 58 -2.39 -2.29 -13.09
C THR A 58 -2.93 -3.70 -13.19
N VAL A 59 -4.04 -3.88 -13.91
CA VAL A 59 -4.68 -5.18 -14.19
C VAL A 59 -4.73 -5.41 -15.71
N PRO A 60 -4.87 -6.67 -16.17
CA PRO A 60 -4.97 -7.01 -17.59
C PRO A 60 -6.17 -6.37 -18.30
#